data_AF-A0A7Y4WC79-F1
#
_entry.id   AF-A0A7Y4WC79-F1
#
_cell.length_a   1.000
_cell.length_b   1.000
_cell.length_c   1.000
_cell.angle_alpha   90.00
_cell.angle_beta   90.00
_cell.angle_gamma   90.00
#
_symmetry.space_group_name_H-M   'P 1'
#
loop_
_entity.id
_entity.type
_entity.pdbx_description
1 polymer ?
#
loop_
_entity_poly.entity_id
_entity_poly.type
_entity_poly.pdbx_seq_one_letter_code
_entity_poly.pdbx_strand_id
1 'polypeptide(L)'
;MQIIDSGVHSSFYMTDQVRKLDNATDKVMLSLSNFAAEMEREKVSQRTYDAMFRKAKALHVTGNKVFGDDNVPVYSSETNSDGTRAVSTWSGRSAPNNQKLL
;
A
#
# COMPACT_ATOMS: atom_id res chain seq x y z
N MET A 1 11.30 -17.63 -18.09
CA MET A 1 9.91 -17.97 -18.45
C MET A 1 9.89 -19.40 -18.95
N GLN A 2 9.84 -20.37 -18.03
CA GLN A 2 10.26 -21.76 -18.29
C GLN A 2 9.07 -22.75 -18.34
N ILE A 3 7.85 -22.28 -18.09
CA ILE A 3 6.64 -23.11 -17.98
C ILE A 3 5.91 -23.24 -19.33
N ILE A 4 6.12 -22.31 -20.26
CA ILE A 4 5.37 -22.30 -21.53
C ILE A 4 6.09 -22.97 -22.70
N ASP A 5 7.39 -23.27 -22.57
CA ASP A 5 8.12 -24.08 -23.56
C ASP A 5 7.81 -25.58 -23.44
N SER A 6 7.20 -26.03 -22.34
CA SER A 6 6.90 -27.44 -22.07
C SER A 6 5.47 -27.87 -22.47
N GLY A 7 4.73 -27.05 -23.23
CA GLY A 7 3.37 -27.37 -23.67
C GLY A 7 2.32 -27.40 -22.54
N VAL A 8 2.64 -26.82 -21.38
CA VAL A 8 1.76 -26.79 -20.21
C VAL A 8 0.67 -25.73 -20.38
N HIS A 9 -0.58 -26.16 -20.20
CA HIS A 9 -1.76 -25.30 -20.27
C HIS A 9 -2.02 -24.70 -18.88
N SER A 10 -2.18 -23.37 -18.79
CA SER A 10 -2.52 -22.69 -17.53
C SER A 10 -4.02 -22.43 -17.48
N SER A 11 -4.71 -23.01 -16.50
CA SER A 11 -6.11 -22.76 -16.19
C SER A 11 -6.21 -21.77 -15.02
N PHE A 12 -6.81 -20.60 -15.26
CA PHE A 12 -7.13 -19.66 -14.19
C PHE A 12 -8.45 -20.06 -13.50
N TYR A 13 -8.42 -20.26 -12.19
CA TYR A 13 -9.60 -20.71 -11.44
C TYR A 13 -10.74 -19.68 -11.38
N MET A 14 -10.43 -18.37 -11.44
CA MET A 14 -11.45 -17.31 -11.36
C MET A 14 -12.13 -17.00 -12.69
N THR A 15 -11.50 -17.31 -13.81
CA THR A 15 -11.98 -16.90 -15.14
C THR A 15 -12.32 -18.07 -16.06
N ASP A 16 -12.03 -19.31 -15.65
CA ASP A 16 -12.28 -20.55 -16.40
C ASP A 16 -11.86 -20.48 -17.88
N GLN A 17 -10.83 -19.68 -18.18
CA GLN A 17 -10.26 -19.55 -19.51
C GLN A 17 -8.98 -20.38 -19.59
N VAL A 18 -9.03 -21.45 -20.39
CA VAL A 18 -7.85 -22.19 -20.82
C VAL A 18 -7.16 -21.36 -21.90
N ARG A 19 -6.06 -20.66 -21.56
CA ARG A 19 -5.24 -19.93 -22.53
C ARG A 19 -4.17 -20.87 -23.08
N LYS A 20 -4.31 -21.28 -24.33
CA LYS A 20 -3.21 -21.86 -25.11
C LYS A 20 -2.32 -20.72 -25.60
N LEU A 21 -1.05 -20.73 -25.25
CA LEU A 21 -0.05 -19.74 -25.70
C LEU A 21 0.62 -20.24 -26.99
N ASP A 22 -0.19 -20.67 -27.95
CA ASP A 22 0.27 -21.38 -29.15
C ASP A 22 0.81 -20.43 -30.22
N ASN A 23 0.37 -19.16 -30.23
CA ASN A 23 0.78 -18.16 -31.22
C ASN A 23 1.68 -17.06 -30.61
N ALA A 24 2.59 -16.50 -31.41
CA ALA A 24 3.47 -15.40 -31.02
C ALA A 24 2.67 -14.19 -30.49
N THR A 25 1.47 -13.96 -31.03
CA THR A 25 0.55 -12.91 -30.59
C THR A 25 0.08 -13.10 -29.14
N ASP A 26 -0.17 -14.34 -28.70
CA ASP A 26 -0.66 -14.61 -27.34
C ASP A 26 0.44 -14.33 -26.30
N LYS A 27 1.69 -14.63 -26.65
CA LYS A 27 2.87 -14.30 -25.83
C LYS A 27 3.05 -12.78 -25.68
N VAL A 28 2.80 -12.03 -26.75
CA VAL A 28 2.81 -10.55 -26.72
C VAL A 28 1.68 -10.01 -25.85
N MET A 29 0.46 -10.53 -26.01
CA MET A 29 -0.69 -10.10 -25.22
C MET A 29 -0.53 -10.41 -23.72
N LEU A 30 0.05 -11.58 -23.38
CA LEU A 30 0.40 -11.90 -22.00
C LEU A 30 1.44 -10.92 -21.44
N SER A 31 2.50 -10.64 -22.21
CA SER A 31 3.54 -9.69 -21.80
C SER A 31 2.97 -8.28 -21.58
N LEU A 32 2.03 -7.86 -22.42
CA LEU A 32 1.33 -6.58 -22.28
C LEU A 32 0.45 -6.54 -21.02
N SER A 33 -0.24 -7.63 -20.71
CA SER A 33 -1.06 -7.70 -19.49
C SER A 33 -0.22 -7.67 -18.21
N ASN A 34 0.93 -8.36 -18.20
CA ASN A 34 1.87 -8.31 -17.08
C ASN A 34 2.48 -6.91 -16.94
N PHE A 35 2.84 -6.28 -18.06
CA PHE A 35 3.34 -4.91 -18.05
C PHE A 35 2.30 -3.93 -17.49
N ALA A 36 1.03 -4.05 -17.88
CA ALA A 36 -0.05 -3.24 -17.32
C ALA A 36 -0.21 -3.47 -15.81
N ALA A 37 -0.13 -4.72 -15.34
CA ALA A 37 -0.18 -5.04 -13.92
C ALA A 37 0.99 -4.44 -13.13
N GLU A 38 2.21 -4.48 -13.67
CA GLU A 38 3.38 -3.83 -13.07
C GLU A 38 3.25 -2.30 -13.04
N MET A 39 2.71 -1.70 -14.11
CA MET A 39 2.46 -0.26 -14.13
C MET A 39 1.46 0.16 -13.03
N GLU A 40 0.42 -0.63 -12.78
CA GLU A 40 -0.50 -0.36 -11.67
C GLU A 40 0.16 -0.54 -10.30
N ARG A 41 1.04 -1.53 -10.12
CA ARG A 41 1.84 -1.70 -8.89
C ARG A 41 2.74 -0.49 -8.63
N GLU A 42 3.40 0.02 -9.67
CA GLU A 42 4.26 1.19 -9.57
C GLU A 42 3.46 2.44 -9.16
N LYS A 43 2.29 2.67 -9.76
CA LYS A 43 1.39 3.77 -9.35
C LYS A 43 0.95 3.65 -7.89
N VAL A 44 0.64 2.45 -7.41
CA VAL A 44 0.24 2.21 -6.01
C VAL A 44 1.42 2.47 -5.06
N SER A 45 2.62 2.04 -5.43
CA SER A 45 3.85 2.31 -4.69
C SER A 45 4.09 3.82 -4.55
N GLN A 46 3.99 4.57 -5.65
CA GLN A 46 4.15 6.02 -5.67
C GLN A 46 3.14 6.74 -4.78
N ARG A 47 1.86 6.36 -4.85
CA ARG A 47 0.81 6.93 -3.97
C ARG A 47 1.11 6.72 -2.49
N THR A 48 1.62 5.53 -2.14
CA THR A 48 2.01 5.20 -0.77
C THR A 48 3.20 6.05 -0.33
N TYR A 49 4.21 6.16 -1.19
CA TYR A 49 5.39 6.99 -0.95
C TYR A 49 5.01 8.47 -0.74
N ASP A 50 4.19 9.04 -1.62
CA ASP A 50 3.75 10.43 -1.52
C ASP A 50 2.97 10.70 -0.23
N ALA A 51 2.10 9.77 0.19
CA ALA A 51 1.36 9.90 1.44
C ALA A 51 2.31 9.92 2.65
N MET A 52 3.32 9.06 2.66
CA MET A 52 4.33 9.02 3.73
C MET A 52 5.24 10.24 3.72
N PHE A 53 5.63 10.70 2.53
CA PHE A 53 6.45 11.90 2.37
C PHE A 53 5.72 13.16 2.84
N ARG A 54 4.42 13.28 2.53
CA ARG A 54 3.58 14.38 3.06
C ARG A 54 3.50 14.35 4.58
N LYS A 55 3.33 13.17 5.19
CA LYS A 55 3.34 13.02 6.65
C LYS A 55 4.68 13.44 7.26
N ALA A 56 5.79 13.00 6.68
CA ALA A 56 7.13 13.38 7.14
C ALA A 56 7.36 14.90 7.07
N LYS A 57 6.98 15.54 5.96
CA LYS A 57 7.06 17.01 5.82
C LYS A 57 6.25 17.78 6.87
N ALA A 58 5.13 17.22 7.30
CA ALA A 58 4.28 17.80 8.33
C ALA A 58 4.68 17.41 9.77
N LEU A 59 5.83 16.73 9.94
CA LEU A 59 6.31 16.22 11.23
C LEU A 59 5.30 15.27 11.92
N HIS A 60 4.51 14.57 11.11
CA HIS A 60 3.58 13.55 11.57
C HIS A 60 4.26 12.19 11.67
N VAL A 61 3.70 11.32 12.50
CA VAL A 61 4.16 9.95 12.67
C VAL A 61 3.92 9.17 11.38
N THR A 62 5.00 8.65 10.80
CA THR A 62 5.00 7.83 9.58
C THR A 62 4.95 6.32 9.88
N GLY A 63 5.00 5.92 11.16
CA GLY A 63 5.03 4.51 11.59
C GLY A 63 4.35 4.26 12.94
N ASN A 64 4.88 3.31 13.73
CA ASN A 64 4.33 2.93 15.04
C ASN A 64 4.81 3.87 16.17
N LYS A 65 4.17 3.76 17.34
CA LYS A 65 4.55 4.48 18.57
C LYS A 65 6.03 4.20 18.93
N VAL A 66 6.80 5.26 19.13
CA VAL A 66 8.20 5.19 19.57
C VAL A 66 8.27 5.07 21.09
N PHE A 67 9.25 4.34 21.62
CA PHE A 67 9.44 4.22 23.08
C PHE A 67 9.72 5.60 23.70
N GLY A 68 8.99 5.95 24.77
CA GLY A 68 9.11 7.24 25.44
C GLY A 68 8.26 8.37 24.85
N ASP A 69 7.64 8.16 23.69
CA ASP A 69 6.72 9.12 23.07
C ASP A 69 5.30 8.54 22.96
N ASP A 70 4.29 9.41 23.10
CA ASP A 70 2.89 9.11 22.83
C ASP A 70 2.45 9.69 21.49
N ASN A 71 1.80 8.86 20.67
CA ASN A 71 1.16 9.31 19.44
C ASN A 71 -0.15 10.02 19.80
N VAL A 72 -0.27 11.30 19.46
CA VAL A 72 -1.47 12.11 19.68
C VAL A 72 -2.21 12.36 18.36
N PRO A 73 -3.54 12.29 18.33
CA PRO A 73 -4.29 12.48 17.09
C PRO A 73 -4.28 13.96 16.70
N VAL A 74 -4.05 14.22 15.42
CA VAL A 74 -4.23 15.51 14.77
C VAL A 74 -5.57 15.48 14.06
N TYR A 75 -6.46 16.41 14.41
CA TYR A 75 -7.81 16.47 13.86
C TYR A 75 -7.87 17.35 12.61
N SER A 76 -8.63 16.96 11.59
CA SER A 76 -8.99 17.85 10.50
C SER A 76 -10.05 18.87 10.95
N SER A 77 -10.36 19.80 10.06
CA SER A 77 -11.53 20.69 10.17
C SER A 77 -12.85 19.95 9.91
N GLU A 78 -12.80 18.72 9.42
CA GLU A 78 -13.97 17.92 9.08
C GLU A 78 -14.49 17.17 10.31
N THR A 79 -15.80 16.93 10.32
CA THR A 79 -16.48 16.19 11.37
C THR A 79 -17.04 14.90 10.76
N ASN A 80 -16.85 13.78 11.44
CA ASN A 80 -17.44 12.50 11.08
C ASN A 80 -18.98 12.57 11.15
N SER A 81 -19.66 11.60 10.54
CA SER A 81 -21.12 11.45 10.63
C SER A 81 -21.66 11.49 12.07
N ASP A 82 -20.85 11.02 13.01
CA ASP A 82 -21.21 10.85 14.42
C ASP A 82 -20.95 12.13 15.25
N GLY A 83 -20.64 13.26 14.60
CA GLY A 83 -20.38 14.54 15.25
C GLY A 83 -18.99 14.67 15.91
N THR A 84 -18.16 13.63 15.84
CA THR A 84 -16.76 13.66 16.33
C THR A 84 -15.83 14.27 15.29
N ARG A 85 -14.78 14.98 15.73
CA ARG A 85 -13.79 15.54 14.80
C ARG A 85 -13.02 14.40 14.12
N ALA A 86 -12.90 14.46 12.80
CA ALA A 86 -12.18 13.44 12.06
C ALA A 86 -10.68 13.51 12.37
N VAL A 87 -10.06 12.38 12.71
CA VAL A 87 -8.62 12.29 12.89
C VAL A 87 -7.99 12.23 11.52
N SER A 88 -7.18 13.24 11.18
CA SER A 88 -6.51 13.32 9.88
C SER A 88 -5.19 12.55 9.88
N THR A 89 -4.49 12.52 11.01
CA THR A 89 -3.16 11.89 11.16
C THR A 89 -2.76 11.85 12.64
N TRP A 90 -1.56 11.37 12.94
CA TRP A 90 -1.00 11.31 14.30
C TRP A 90 0.33 12.07 14.37
N SER A 91 0.60 12.76 15.48
CA SER A 91 1.91 13.39 15.78
C SER A 91 2.52 12.79 17.03
N GLY A 92 3.85 12.82 17.15
CA GLY A 92 4.55 12.33 18.34
C GLY A 92 4.66 13.42 19.40
N ARG A 93 4.48 13.05 20.67
CA ARG A 93 4.70 13.92 21.83
C ARG A 93 5.50 13.13 22.87
N SER A 94 6.56 13.71 23.43
CA SER A 94 7.23 13.08 24.57
C SER A 94 6.27 12.81 25.71
N ALA A 95 6.25 11.56 26.16
CA ALA A 95 5.47 11.14 27.29
C ALA A 95 5.92 11.96 28.51
N PRO A 96 4.98 12.44 29.35
CA PRO A 96 5.36 13.12 30.59
C PRO A 96 6.27 12.20 31.40
N ASN A 97 7.38 12.78 31.86
CA ASN A 97 8.49 12.09 32.52
C ASN A 97 8.03 11.37 33.80
N ASN A 98 7.51 10.15 33.67
CA ASN A 98 7.19 9.29 34.80
C ASN A 98 8.48 8.63 35.27
N GLN A 99 9.29 9.42 35.96
CA GLN A 99 10.37 8.94 36.78
C GLN A 99 9.78 8.16 37.97
N LYS A 100 9.58 6.84 37.80
CA LYS A 100 9.40 5.88 38.90
C LYS A 100 9.47 4.43 38.43
N LEU A 101 10.33 3.67 39.12
CA LEU A 101 10.40 2.22 39.30
C LEU A 101 11.32 1.44 38.33
N LEU A 102 12.63 1.51 38.61
CA LEU A 102 13.40 0.33 39.00
C LEU A 102 13.62 0.39 40.52
#